data_AF-A0A383BU70-F1
#
_entry.id   AF-A0A383BU70-F1
#
_cell.length_a   1.000
_cell.length_b   1.000
_cell.length_c   1.000
_cell.angle_alpha   90.00
_cell.angle_beta   90.00
_cell.angle_gamma   90.00
#
_symmetry.space_group_name_H-M   'P 1'
#
loop_
_entity.id
_entity.type
_entity.pdbx_description
1 polymer ?
#
loop_
_entity_poly.entity_id
_entity_poly.type
_entity_poly.pdbx_seq_one_letter_code
_entity_poly.pdbx_strand_id
1 'polypeptide(L)'
;MIRWLLHHILPLDRGRPCAQPTDPIELRSAVIDRMPTNPMLTQTLLDESATKKLLLELAQQIGQAVPPAAHLVLVGIRRRGDSIAESIGEHLRGTRGTLAIGSLDITLYRDDFGQIDSLPKVGTTIIESSIDGAHVVVVDDVLYTGRTIRAALNELADF
;
A
#
# COMPACT_ATOMS: atom_id res chain seq x y z
N MET A 1 -26.17 0.02 -29.02
CA MET A 1 -26.43 -1.25 -28.30
C MET A 1 -26.15 -1.08 -26.80
N ILE A 2 -26.81 -0.10 -26.17
CA ILE A 2 -26.84 0.12 -24.72
C ILE A 2 -28.23 0.70 -24.44
N ARG A 3 -29.27 -0.13 -24.55
CA ARG A 3 -30.67 0.25 -24.28
C ARG A 3 -31.43 -0.84 -23.51
N TRP A 4 -30.73 -1.73 -22.79
CA TRP A 4 -31.37 -2.91 -22.19
C TRP A 4 -30.89 -3.32 -20.80
N LEU A 5 -30.39 -2.39 -19.97
CA LEU A 5 -29.98 -2.73 -18.60
C LEU A 5 -30.38 -1.71 -17.53
N LEU A 6 -31.61 -1.20 -17.62
CA LEU A 6 -32.20 -0.34 -16.58
C LEU A 6 -33.70 -0.60 -16.42
N HIS A 7 -34.08 -1.88 -16.32
CA HIS A 7 -35.48 -2.30 -16.21
C HIS A 7 -35.75 -3.28 -15.07
N HIS A 8 -34.88 -3.37 -14.07
CA HIS A 8 -35.09 -4.27 -12.93
C HIS A 8 -34.75 -3.61 -11.61
N ILE A 9 -35.51 -2.60 -11.20
CA ILE A 9 -35.91 -2.30 -9.81
C ILE A 9 -37.05 -1.28 -9.94
N LEU A 10 -38.29 -1.70 -9.75
CA LEU A 10 -39.41 -0.88 -9.27
C LEU A 10 -40.63 -1.80 -9.10
N PRO A 11 -41.24 -1.89 -7.90
CA PRO A 11 -42.58 -2.46 -7.79
C PRO A 11 -43.57 -1.47 -8.42
N LEU A 12 -44.46 -2.00 -9.25
CA LEU A 12 -45.57 -1.25 -9.86
C LEU A 12 -46.63 -0.92 -8.79
N ASP A 13 -46.51 0.24 -8.14
CA ASP A 13 -47.60 0.84 -7.39
C ASP A 13 -48.60 1.48 -8.37
N ARG A 14 -49.73 0.78 -8.62
CA ARG A 14 -50.82 1.29 -9.45
C ARG A 14 -51.75 2.12 -8.56
N GLY A 15 -51.65 3.45 -8.61
CA GLY A 15 -52.70 4.26 -7.99
C GLY A 15 -52.51 5.77 -7.86
N ARG A 16 -51.35 6.36 -8.16
CA ARG A 16 -51.18 7.83 -8.14
C ARG A 16 -50.58 8.31 -9.47
N PRO A 17 -51.06 9.42 -10.07
CA PRO A 17 -50.31 10.07 -11.13
C PRO A 17 -48.98 10.52 -10.51
N CYS A 18 -47.91 9.82 -10.89
CA CYS A 18 -46.55 10.16 -10.52
C CYS A 18 -46.25 11.51 -11.18
N ALA A 19 -46.30 12.60 -10.41
CA ALA A 19 -45.71 13.86 -10.83
C ALA A 19 -44.22 13.57 -11.04
N GLN A 20 -43.84 13.40 -12.31
CA GLN A 20 -42.45 13.25 -12.71
C GLN A 20 -41.76 14.56 -12.35
N PRO A 21 -40.72 14.57 -11.51
CA PRO A 21 -39.98 15.79 -11.26
C PRO A 21 -39.38 16.27 -12.58
N THR A 22 -39.87 17.39 -13.09
CA THR A 22 -39.50 17.93 -14.41
C THR A 22 -38.16 18.66 -14.37
N ASP A 23 -37.68 18.98 -13.17
CA ASP A 23 -36.45 19.74 -12.98
C ASP A 23 -35.25 18.84 -12.66
N PRO A 24 -34.15 18.94 -13.43
CA PRO A 24 -32.93 18.14 -13.22
C PRO A 24 -32.30 18.29 -11.82
N ILE A 25 -32.58 19.39 -11.12
CA ILE A 25 -32.06 19.67 -9.77
C ILE A 25 -32.83 18.89 -8.70
N GLU A 26 -34.15 18.74 -8.87
CA GLU A 26 -35.02 18.02 -7.92
C GLU A 26 -34.77 16.51 -8.00
N LEU A 27 -34.57 15.99 -9.22
CA LEU A 27 -34.11 14.63 -9.48
C LEU A 27 -32.75 14.33 -8.83
N ARG A 28 -31.81 15.30 -8.84
CA ARG A 28 -30.51 15.14 -8.19
C ARG A 28 -30.61 15.10 -6.67
N SER A 29 -31.38 16.00 -6.05
CA SER A 29 -31.56 16.00 -4.59
C SER A 29 -32.23 14.72 -4.10
N ALA A 30 -33.28 14.26 -4.78
CA ALA A 30 -34.00 13.05 -4.37
C ALA A 30 -33.17 11.75 -4.50
N VAL A 31 -32.16 11.72 -5.39
CA VAL A 31 -31.23 10.59 -5.52
C VAL A 31 -30.13 10.65 -4.47
N ILE A 32 -29.57 11.83 -4.21
CA ILE A 32 -28.50 12.01 -3.21
C ILE A 32 -29.02 11.71 -1.79
N ASP A 33 -30.21 12.19 -1.46
CA ASP A 33 -30.84 12.04 -0.14
C ASP A 33 -31.29 10.59 0.17
N ARG A 34 -31.37 9.74 -0.87
CA ARG A 34 -31.72 8.31 -0.76
C ARG A 34 -30.52 7.38 -0.90
N MET A 35 -29.31 7.91 -1.08
CA MET A 35 -28.11 7.09 -0.99
C MET A 35 -27.85 6.80 0.49
N PRO A 36 -27.79 5.54 0.91
CA PRO A 36 -27.38 5.23 2.27
C PRO A 36 -25.94 5.72 2.45
N THR A 37 -25.77 6.84 3.15
CA THR A 37 -24.47 7.24 3.71
C THR A 37 -24.18 6.29 4.85
N ASN A 38 -23.80 5.05 4.52
CA ASN A 38 -23.34 4.11 5.52
C ASN A 38 -22.02 4.69 6.06
N PRO A 39 -21.96 5.19 7.32
CA PRO A 39 -20.69 5.59 7.87
C PRO A 39 -19.82 4.33 7.86
N MET A 40 -18.75 4.33 7.07
CA MET A 40 -17.86 3.19 6.99
C MET A 40 -17.36 2.88 8.39
N LEU A 41 -17.84 1.78 8.97
CA LEU A 41 -17.36 1.27 10.25
C LEU A 41 -15.87 0.98 10.07
N THR A 42 -15.03 1.87 10.59
CA THR A 42 -13.58 1.71 10.55
C THR A 42 -13.20 0.85 11.75
N GLN A 43 -12.72 -0.36 11.50
CA GLN A 43 -12.22 -1.25 12.53
C GLN A 43 -10.70 -1.15 12.62
N THR A 44 -10.17 -0.90 13.82
CA THR A 44 -8.73 -0.98 14.07
C THR A 44 -8.30 -2.45 14.10
N LEU A 45 -7.40 -2.83 13.19
CA LEU A 45 -6.82 -4.18 13.12
C LEU A 45 -5.56 -4.33 13.96
N LEU A 46 -4.74 -3.28 14.01
CA LEU A 46 -3.49 -3.24 14.77
C LEU A 46 -3.38 -1.90 15.49
N ASP A 47 -3.41 -1.94 16.82
CA ASP A 47 -3.20 -0.75 17.64
C ASP A 47 -1.70 -0.47 17.85
N GLU A 48 -1.38 0.63 18.52
CA GLU A 48 0.01 1.06 18.76
C GLU A 48 0.82 0.02 19.56
N SER A 49 0.21 -0.58 20.59
CA SER A 49 0.90 -1.55 21.45
C SER A 49 1.18 -2.84 20.68
N ALA A 50 0.20 -3.32 19.92
CA ALA A 50 0.33 -4.48 19.07
C ALA A 50 1.36 -4.26 17.96
N THR A 51 1.39 -3.06 17.37
CA THR A 51 2.38 -2.68 16.34
C THR A 51 3.80 -2.71 16.92
N LYS A 52 4.04 -2.08 18.07
CA LYS A 52 5.37 -2.07 18.71
C LYS A 52 5.84 -3.49 19.04
N LYS A 53 4.96 -4.33 19.58
CA LYS A 53 5.27 -5.73 19.88
C LYS A 53 5.62 -6.51 18.62
N LEU A 54 4.84 -6.35 17.56
CA LEU A 54 5.08 -7.02 16.27
C LEU A 54 6.43 -6.60 15.66
N LEU A 55 6.77 -5.31 15.70
CA LEU A 55 8.05 -4.82 15.17
C LEU A 55 9.25 -5.43 15.93
N LEU A 56 9.17 -5.52 17.26
CA LEU A 56 10.18 -6.18 18.07
C LEU A 56 10.31 -7.67 17.72
N GLU A 57 9.18 -8.37 17.57
CA GLU A 57 9.17 -9.79 17.19
C GLU A 57 9.78 -10.01 15.80
N LEU A 58 9.45 -9.16 14.82
CA LEU A 58 10.02 -9.21 13.48
C LEU A 58 11.53 -8.95 13.51
N ALA A 59 11.99 -7.96 14.26
CA ALA A 59 13.41 -7.69 14.44
C ALA A 59 14.14 -8.91 15.02
N GLN A 60 13.59 -9.52 16.07
CA GLN A 60 14.18 -10.72 16.67
C GLN A 60 14.22 -11.89 15.68
N GLN A 61 13.16 -12.10 14.90
CA GLN A 61 13.12 -13.15 13.88
C GLN A 61 14.17 -12.92 12.78
N ILE A 62 14.31 -11.68 12.28
CA ILE A 62 15.35 -11.31 11.31
C ILE A 62 16.74 -11.55 11.89
N GLY A 63 16.97 -11.14 13.14
CA GLY A 63 18.24 -11.33 13.83
C GLY A 63 18.62 -12.81 14.03
N GLN A 64 17.63 -13.69 14.18
CA GLN A 64 17.85 -15.15 14.28
C GLN A 64 18.05 -15.81 12.91
N ALA A 65 17.41 -15.29 11.87
CA ALA A 65 17.49 -15.84 10.52
C ALA A 65 18.81 -15.51 9.80
N VAL A 66 19.46 -14.40 10.19
CA VAL A 66 20.70 -13.93 9.55
C VAL A 66 21.89 -14.09 10.50
N PRO A 67 23.00 -14.74 10.09
CA PRO A 67 24.18 -14.91 10.94
C PRO A 67 24.66 -13.57 11.53
N PRO A 68 25.07 -13.50 12.81
CA PRO A 68 25.39 -12.23 13.48
C PRO A 68 26.48 -11.39 12.81
N ALA A 69 27.45 -12.04 12.16
CA ALA A 69 28.55 -11.39 11.45
C ALA A 69 28.25 -11.08 9.98
N ALA A 70 27.11 -11.53 9.45
CA ALA A 70 26.76 -11.32 8.05
C ALA A 70 26.25 -9.90 7.80
N HIS A 71 26.60 -9.36 6.63
CA HIS A 71 26.12 -8.07 6.16
C HIS A 71 24.60 -8.14 5.93
N LEU A 72 23.83 -7.33 6.65
CA LEU A 72 22.39 -7.21 6.50
C LEU A 72 22.03 -5.83 5.98
N VAL A 73 21.18 -5.78 4.97
CA VAL A 73 20.63 -4.53 4.43
C VAL A 73 19.10 -4.60 4.56
N LEU A 74 18.53 -3.65 5.29
CA LEU A 74 17.08 -3.46 5.35
C LEU A 74 16.69 -2.44 4.29
N VAL A 75 15.80 -2.81 3.36
CA VAL A 75 15.36 -1.93 2.28
C VAL A 75 13.87 -1.67 2.44
N GLY A 76 13.53 -0.48 2.91
CA GLY A 76 12.14 -0.06 3.06
C GLY A 76 11.55 0.51 1.77
N ILE A 77 10.37 0.05 1.39
CA ILE A 77 9.63 0.62 0.27
C ILE A 77 9.02 1.95 0.70
N ARG A 78 9.22 3.00 -0.10
CA ARG A 78 8.74 4.35 0.24
C ARG A 78 7.23 4.41 0.43
N ARG A 79 6.81 5.37 1.26
CA ARG A 79 5.43 5.61 1.77
C ARG A 79 5.03 4.74 2.98
N ARG A 80 5.99 4.33 3.83
CA ARG A 80 5.87 3.80 5.22
C ARG A 80 6.83 2.66 5.49
N GLY A 81 7.16 1.84 4.49
CA GLY A 81 8.08 0.71 4.64
C GLY A 81 9.48 1.13 5.07
N ASP A 82 9.91 2.33 4.66
CA ASP A 82 11.13 3.01 5.14
C ASP A 82 11.13 3.26 6.65
N SER A 83 10.05 3.81 7.20
CA SER A 83 9.93 4.05 8.64
C SER A 83 9.88 2.75 9.45
N ILE A 84 9.25 1.70 8.90
CA ILE A 84 9.23 0.37 9.50
C ILE A 84 10.62 -0.26 9.48
N ALA A 85 11.34 -0.15 8.36
CA ALA A 85 12.72 -0.65 8.22
C ALA A 85 13.66 0.03 9.20
N GLU A 86 13.51 1.35 9.38
CA GLU A 86 14.28 2.11 10.37
C GLU A 86 14.01 1.61 11.80
N SER A 87 12.74 1.45 12.17
CA SER A 87 12.36 0.97 13.50
C SER A 87 12.85 -0.45 13.77
N ILE A 88 12.74 -1.37 12.79
CA ILE A 88 13.33 -2.72 12.91
C ILE A 88 14.86 -2.61 13.07
N GLY A 89 15.49 -1.74 12.28
CA GLY A 89 16.92 -1.49 12.34
C GLY A 89 17.38 -1.03 13.72
N GLU A 90 16.66 -0.12 14.37
CA GLU A 90 16.94 0.33 15.74
C GLU A 90 16.99 -0.83 16.75
N HIS A 91 16.09 -1.81 16.64
CA HIS A 91 16.10 -2.99 17.51
C HIS A 91 17.25 -3.95 17.21
N LEU A 92 17.75 -3.96 15.97
CA LEU A 92 18.90 -4.78 15.56
C LEU A 92 20.25 -4.11 15.80
N ARG A 93 20.29 -2.77 15.93
CA ARG A 93 21.51 -2.02 16.22
C ARG A 93 22.15 -2.54 17.52
N GLY A 94 23.46 -2.76 17.49
CA GLY A 94 24.24 -3.21 18.64
C GLY A 94 24.23 -4.72 18.91
N THR A 95 23.36 -5.50 18.25
CA THR A 95 23.35 -6.98 18.37
C THR A 95 24.04 -7.68 17.20
N ARG A 96 24.35 -6.94 16.12
CA ARG A 96 24.93 -7.46 14.89
C ARG A 96 26.05 -6.55 14.37
N GLY A 97 26.93 -7.10 13.53
CA GLY A 97 28.10 -6.40 12.99
C GLY A 97 27.72 -5.30 11.98
N THR A 98 27.43 -5.69 10.74
CA THR A 98 27.14 -4.76 9.65
C THR A 98 25.64 -4.72 9.35
N LEU A 99 25.03 -3.54 9.55
CA LEU A 99 23.63 -3.26 9.27
C LEU A 99 23.54 -1.93 8.49
N ALA A 100 23.02 -2.00 7.27
CA ALA A 100 22.64 -0.83 6.48
C ALA A 100 21.12 -0.75 6.36
N ILE A 101 20.60 0.47 6.23
CA ILE A 101 19.18 0.73 6.01
C ILE A 101 19.07 1.63 4.80
N GLY A 102 18.26 1.22 3.83
CA GLY A 102 18.01 1.97 2.60
C GLY A 102 16.53 2.11 2.32
N SER A 103 16.21 2.94 1.32
CA SER A 103 14.83 3.14 0.85
C SER A 103 14.73 2.99 -0.65
N LEU A 104 13.66 2.34 -1.12
CA LEU A 104 13.37 2.06 -2.52
C LEU A 104 12.09 2.78 -2.95
N ASP A 105 12.12 3.53 -4.06
CA ASP A 105 10.93 4.19 -4.61
C ASP A 105 10.51 3.58 -5.95
N ILE A 106 9.68 2.54 -5.86
CA ILE A 106 9.18 1.78 -7.00
C ILE A 106 8.03 2.47 -7.75
N THR A 107 7.73 3.75 -7.49
CA THR A 107 6.58 4.46 -8.10
C THR A 107 6.66 4.45 -9.64
N LEU A 108 7.86 4.27 -10.20
CA LEU A 108 8.12 4.26 -11.64
C LEU A 108 7.97 2.87 -12.32
N TYR A 109 7.91 1.77 -11.56
CA TYR A 109 7.88 0.39 -12.10
C TYR A 109 6.46 -0.16 -12.32
N ARG A 110 5.44 0.71 -12.33
CA ARG A 110 4.06 0.29 -12.62
C ARG A 110 3.93 0.07 -14.13
N ASP A 111 3.60 -1.17 -14.52
CA ASP A 111 3.33 -1.60 -15.90
C ASP A 111 2.17 -0.86 -16.61
N ASP A 112 1.58 0.18 -16.00
CA ASP A 112 0.40 0.91 -16.47
C ASP A 112 0.75 2.25 -17.19
N PHE A 113 1.99 2.48 -17.61
CA PHE A 113 2.34 3.67 -18.41
C PHE A 113 1.87 3.55 -19.87
N GLY A 114 0.55 3.51 -20.06
CA GLY A 114 -0.10 3.60 -21.36
C GLY A 114 -0.41 5.03 -21.83
N GLN A 115 -0.33 6.05 -20.97
CA GLN A 115 -0.49 7.48 -21.29
C GLN A 115 -0.44 8.32 -20.00
N ILE A 116 0.74 8.79 -19.60
CA ILE A 116 0.85 9.90 -18.62
C ILE A 116 1.95 10.83 -19.10
N ASP A 117 1.57 12.03 -19.59
CA ASP A 117 2.42 13.10 -20.12
C ASP A 117 3.29 13.81 -19.06
N SER A 118 3.60 13.13 -17.96
CA SER A 118 4.56 13.63 -16.97
C SER A 118 5.40 12.45 -16.52
N LEU A 119 6.67 12.44 -16.92
CA LEU A 119 7.69 11.55 -16.37
C LEU A 119 7.56 11.58 -14.84
N PRO A 120 7.27 10.45 -14.17
CA PRO A 120 7.31 10.41 -12.72
C PRO A 120 8.72 10.82 -12.31
N LYS A 121 8.83 11.81 -11.43
CA LYS A 121 10.13 12.20 -10.85
C LYS A 121 10.77 10.93 -10.31
N VAL A 122 11.94 10.59 -10.83
CA VAL A 122 12.74 9.43 -10.39
C VAL A 122 12.87 9.52 -8.88
N GLY A 123 12.16 8.65 -8.18
CA GLY A 123 12.31 8.51 -6.75
C GLY A 123 13.70 7.95 -6.51
N THR A 124 14.52 8.66 -5.74
CA THR A 124 15.89 8.24 -5.49
C THR A 124 15.89 7.02 -4.58
N THR A 125 16.35 5.89 -5.11
CA THR A 125 16.74 4.73 -4.31
C THR A 125 18.02 5.06 -3.58
N ILE A 126 17.96 5.02 -2.26
CA ILE A 126 19.08 5.37 -1.38
C ILE A 126 19.50 4.09 -0.69
N ILE A 127 20.52 3.44 -1.25
CA ILE A 127 21.24 2.36 -0.60
C ILE A 127 22.72 2.75 -0.72
N GLU A 128 23.28 3.29 0.35
CA GLU A 128 24.64 3.86 0.35
C GLU A 128 25.74 2.79 0.34
N SER A 129 25.36 1.51 0.45
CA SER A 129 26.24 0.35 0.50
C SER A 129 25.94 -0.61 -0.66
N SER A 130 26.97 -1.25 -1.24
CA SER A 130 26.74 -2.39 -2.14
C SER A 130 25.94 -3.48 -1.42
N ILE A 131 24.99 -4.08 -2.14
CA ILE A 131 24.17 -5.21 -1.65
C ILE A 131 24.80 -6.57 -2.00
N ASP A 132 25.96 -6.58 -2.68
CA ASP A 132 26.64 -7.80 -3.09
C ASP A 132 27.02 -8.65 -1.88
N GLY A 133 26.60 -9.92 -1.90
CA GLY A 133 26.84 -10.85 -0.79
C GLY A 133 26.14 -10.46 0.52
N ALA A 134 25.26 -9.46 0.50
CA ALA A 134 24.47 -9.07 1.66
C ALA A 134 23.19 -9.91 1.76
N HIS A 135 22.72 -10.07 2.99
CA HIS A 135 21.35 -10.50 3.24
C HIS A 135 20.44 -9.28 3.12
N VAL A 136 19.59 -9.25 2.10
CA VAL A 136 18.67 -8.13 1.87
C VAL A 136 17.29 -8.50 2.38
N VAL A 137 16.71 -7.63 3.22
CA VAL A 137 15.33 -7.76 3.70
C VAL A 137 14.53 -6.57 3.19
N VAL A 138 13.55 -6.85 2.33
CA VAL A 138 12.61 -5.84 1.82
C VAL A 138 11.48 -5.65 2.82
N VAL A 139 11.17 -4.41 3.14
CA VAL A 139 10.17 -4.03 4.15
C VAL A 139 9.06 -3.20 3.50
N ASP A 140 7.83 -3.67 3.64
CA ASP A 140 6.61 -3.02 3.16
C ASP A 140 5.59 -2.95 4.30
N ASP A 141 4.68 -1.98 4.26
CA ASP A 141 3.68 -1.82 5.32
C ASP A 141 2.53 -2.84 5.19
N VAL A 142 2.11 -3.13 3.96
CA VAL A 142 1.03 -4.09 3.68
C VAL A 142 1.37 -4.92 2.45
N LEU A 143 1.57 -6.22 2.67
CA LEU A 143 1.66 -7.18 1.56
C LEU A 143 0.25 -7.46 1.01
N TYR A 144 0.01 -7.02 -0.23
CA TYR A 144 -1.25 -7.27 -0.93
C TYR A 144 -1.07 -8.15 -2.17
N THR A 145 -1.25 -7.61 -3.38
CA THR A 145 -1.12 -8.38 -4.64
C THR A 145 0.32 -8.76 -4.99
N GLY A 146 1.32 -8.28 -4.23
CA GLY A 146 2.74 -8.54 -4.48
C GLY A 146 3.37 -7.71 -5.61
N ARG A 147 2.61 -6.85 -6.30
CA ARG A 147 3.15 -5.96 -7.36
C ARG A 147 4.30 -5.08 -6.86
N THR A 148 4.14 -4.55 -5.65
CA THR A 148 5.15 -3.72 -4.96
C THR A 148 6.45 -4.50 -4.76
N ILE A 149 6.37 -5.70 -4.18
CA ILE A 149 7.53 -6.56 -3.94
C ILE A 149 8.20 -7.00 -5.24
N ARG A 150 7.42 -7.35 -6.28
CA ARG A 150 7.99 -7.73 -7.58
C ARG A 150 8.81 -6.60 -8.20
N ALA A 151 8.27 -5.38 -8.19
CA ALA A 151 9.00 -4.20 -8.66
C ALA A 151 10.27 -3.98 -7.82
N ALA A 152 10.17 -4.15 -6.50
CA ALA A 152 11.31 -3.98 -5.61
C ALA A 152 12.43 -4.98 -5.88
N LEU A 153 12.08 -6.26 -6.09
CA LEU A 153 13.05 -7.31 -6.41
C LEU A 153 13.71 -7.10 -7.78
N ASN A 154 12.95 -6.63 -8.77
CA ASN A 154 13.52 -6.30 -10.08
C ASN A 154 14.56 -5.18 -9.95
N GLU A 155 14.22 -4.10 -9.23
CA GLU A 155 15.13 -2.97 -9.05
C GLU A 155 16.38 -3.37 -8.25
N LEU A 156 16.22 -4.20 -7.21
CA LEU A 156 17.36 -4.72 -6.44
C LEU A 156 18.24 -5.70 -7.23
N ALA A 157 17.71 -6.36 -8.26
CA ALA A 157 18.51 -7.23 -9.12
C ALA A 157 19.42 -6.45 -10.09
N ASP A 158 19.14 -5.16 -10.29
CA ASP A 158 19.91 -4.26 -11.16
C ASP A 158 21.05 -3.53 -10.41
N PHE A 159 21.17 -3.71 -9.08
CA PHE A 159 22.22 -3.15 -8.22
C PHE A 159 23.46 -4.05 -8.17
#